data_AF-A0A963NUR2-F1
#
_entry.id   AF-A0A963NUR2-F1
#
_cell.length_a   1.000
_cell.length_b   1.000
_cell.length_c   1.000
_cell.angle_alpha   90.00
_cell.angle_beta   90.00
_cell.angle_gamma   90.00
#
_symmetry.space_group_name_H-M   'P 1'
#
loop_
_entity.id
_entity.type
_entity.pdbx_description
1 polymer ?
#
loop_
_entity_poly.entity_id
_entity_poly.type
_entity_poly.pdbx_seq_one_letter_code
_entity_poly.pdbx_strand_id
1 'polypeptide(L)'
;MTPLPAASVFVEVRFWLLVALSVVLPVAIYAALLVRRAISRTTVVLFGLVLVLIAGLDVYLLQGLTKLARVTPSLADDAVFISELSIALYIFPVMFGGIGVNLVSHVLLRHLSEAEERFDREHR
;
A
#
# COMPACT_ATOMS: atom_id res chain seq x y z
N MET A 1 -33.87 -3.04 -7.98
CA MET A 1 -33.74 -3.18 -6.50
C MET A 1 -32.45 -2.50 -6.10
N THR A 2 -32.52 -1.31 -5.51
CA THR A 2 -31.38 -0.72 -4.81
C THR A 2 -31.10 -1.58 -3.58
N PRO A 3 -29.87 -2.05 -3.36
CA PRO A 3 -29.55 -2.80 -2.15
C PRO A 3 -29.83 -1.91 -0.94
N LEU A 4 -30.45 -2.47 0.10
CA LEU A 4 -30.60 -1.79 1.38
C LEU A 4 -29.20 -1.36 1.86
N PRO A 5 -29.03 -0.12 2.35
CA PRO A 5 -27.74 0.30 2.87
C PRO A 5 -27.29 -0.67 3.96
N ALA A 6 -26.05 -1.15 3.88
CA ALA A 6 -25.47 -2.02 4.89
C ALA A 6 -25.58 -1.35 6.26
N ALA A 7 -25.84 -2.14 7.31
CA ALA A 7 -25.99 -1.61 8.66
C ALA A 7 -24.72 -0.88 9.16
N SER A 8 -23.55 -1.26 8.62
CA SER A 8 -22.27 -0.60 8.87
C SER A 8 -21.24 -0.93 7.79
N VAL A 9 -20.32 0.01 7.57
CA VAL A 9 -19.11 -0.10 6.74
C VAL A 9 -18.19 -1.26 7.17
N PHE A 10 -18.21 -1.69 8.44
CA PHE A 10 -17.38 -2.80 8.93
C PHE A 10 -17.79 -4.18 8.37
N VAL A 11 -18.99 -4.30 7.80
CA VAL A 11 -19.48 -5.51 7.12
C VAL A 11 -19.10 -5.51 5.63
N GLU A 12 -18.67 -4.36 5.11
CA GLU A 12 -18.31 -4.21 3.71
C GLU A 12 -17.00 -4.96 3.40
N VAL A 13 -16.97 -5.73 2.31
CA VAL A 13 -15.77 -6.46 1.87
C VAL A 13 -14.58 -5.52 1.68
N ARG A 14 -14.84 -4.28 1.28
CA ARG A 14 -13.83 -3.22 1.10
C ARG A 14 -13.07 -2.89 2.39
N PHE A 15 -13.74 -2.96 3.56
CA PHE A 15 -13.08 -2.73 4.85
C PHE A 15 -12.06 -3.83 5.16
N TRP A 16 -12.47 -5.09 5.02
CA TRP A 16 -11.58 -6.23 5.27
C TRP A 16 -10.44 -6.30 4.26
N LEU A 17 -10.70 -5.89 3.02
CA LEU A 17 -9.66 -5.75 2.01
C LEU A 17 -8.63 -4.68 2.42
N LEU A 18 -9.07 -3.54 2.93
CA LEU A 18 -8.18 -2.51 3.46
C LEU A 18 -7.37 -3.02 4.65
N VAL A 19 -7.98 -3.72 5.60
CA VAL A 19 -7.24 -4.30 6.74
C VAL A 19 -6.19 -5.31 6.26
N ALA A 20 -6.55 -6.18 5.31
CA ALA A 20 -5.63 -7.16 4.76
C ALA A 20 -4.45 -6.50 4.03
N LEU A 21 -4.72 -5.46 3.23
CA LEU A 21 -3.71 -4.76 2.43
C LEU A 21 -2.84 -3.82 3.24
N SER A 22 -3.40 -3.11 4.21
CA SER A 22 -2.69 -2.10 4.99
C SER A 22 -1.98 -2.66 6.23
N VAL A 23 -2.36 -3.85 6.70
CA VAL A 23 -1.78 -4.41 7.95
C VAL A 23 -1.19 -5.80 7.72
N VAL A 24 -1.99 -6.73 7.20
CA VAL A 24 -1.56 -8.14 7.10
C VAL A 24 -0.45 -8.31 6.06
N LEU A 25 -0.64 -7.74 4.88
CA LEU A 25 0.30 -7.89 3.77
C LEU A 25 1.67 -7.22 4.03
N PRO A 26 1.76 -6.00 4.59
CA PRO A 26 3.04 -5.38 4.96
C PRO A 26 3.79 -6.18 6.03
N VAL A 27 3.10 -6.70 7.05
CA VAL A 27 3.69 -7.56 8.08
C VAL A 27 4.21 -8.86 7.46
N ALA A 28 3.45 -9.46 6.54
CA ALA A 28 3.88 -10.67 5.83
C ALA A 28 5.11 -10.41 4.94
N ILE A 29 5.14 -9.29 4.22
CA ILE A 29 6.31 -8.86 3.43
C ILE A 29 7.53 -8.71 4.33
N TYR A 30 7.40 -7.99 5.45
CA TYR A 30 8.50 -7.77 6.39
C TYR A 30 9.01 -9.09 7.01
N ALA A 31 8.11 -9.95 7.45
CA ALA A 31 8.46 -11.27 7.98
C ALA A 31 9.17 -12.14 6.93
N ALA A 32 8.68 -12.15 5.68
CA ALA A 32 9.32 -12.87 4.59
C ALA A 32 10.74 -12.35 4.32
N LEU A 33 10.96 -11.04 4.39
CA LEU A 33 12.29 -10.44 4.24
C LEU A 33 13.24 -10.83 5.39
N LEU A 34 12.75 -10.88 6.63
CA LEU A 34 13.56 -11.31 7.78
C LEU A 34 14.01 -12.77 7.70
N VAL A 35 13.16 -13.65 7.16
CA VAL A 35 13.47 -15.08 7.02
C VAL A 35 14.41 -15.35 5.84
N ARG A 36 14.44 -14.47 4.83
CA ARG A 36 15.23 -14.66 3.60
C ARG A 36 16.65 -14.10 3.77
N ARG A 37 17.64 -15.01 3.84
CA ARG A 37 19.07 -14.68 3.99
C ARG A 37 19.69 -13.93 2.78
N ALA A 38 19.07 -14.01 1.61
CA ALA A 38 19.47 -13.26 0.41
C ALA A 38 18.24 -12.94 -0.44
N ILE A 39 18.14 -11.69 -0.90
CA ILE A 39 17.00 -11.19 -1.70
C ILE A 39 17.57 -10.68 -3.03
N SER A 40 17.01 -11.16 -4.15
CA SER A 40 17.45 -10.73 -5.48
C SER A 40 16.97 -9.30 -5.78
N ARG A 41 17.68 -8.57 -6.66
CA ARG A 41 17.27 -7.21 -7.07
C ARG A 41 15.89 -7.17 -7.71
N THR A 42 15.55 -8.17 -8.52
CA THR A 42 14.22 -8.30 -9.14
C THR A 42 13.13 -8.47 -8.08
N THR A 43 13.40 -9.26 -7.04
CA THR A 43 12.49 -9.43 -5.89
C THR A 43 12.30 -8.10 -5.16
N VAL A 44 13.37 -7.34 -4.95
CA VAL A 44 13.32 -6.01 -4.33
C VAL A 44 12.44 -5.04 -5.15
N VAL A 45 12.61 -4.99 -6.47
CA VAL A 45 11.76 -4.17 -7.36
C VAL A 45 10.31 -4.60 -7.29
N LEU A 46 10.05 -5.91 -7.36
CA LEU A 46 8.69 -6.45 -7.27
C LEU A 46 8.01 -6.04 -5.97
N PHE A 47 8.71 -6.15 -4.83
CA PHE A 47 8.18 -5.67 -3.54
C PHE A 47 7.88 -4.18 -3.56
N GLY A 48 8.78 -3.36 -4.13
CA GLY A 48 8.58 -1.92 -4.24
C GLY A 48 7.33 -1.57 -5.06
N LEU A 49 7.16 -2.22 -6.22
CA LEU A 49 5.98 -2.05 -7.07
C LEU A 49 4.69 -2.51 -6.37
N VAL A 50 4.72 -3.64 -5.66
CA VAL A 50 3.58 -4.14 -4.88
C VAL A 50 3.19 -3.12 -3.80
N LEU A 51 4.14 -2.54 -3.07
CA LEU A 51 3.85 -1.52 -2.06
C LEU A 51 3.23 -0.25 -2.65
N VAL A 52 3.69 0.19 -3.83
CA VAL A 52 3.08 1.34 -4.54
C VAL A 52 1.64 1.02 -4.98
N LEU A 53 1.39 -0.19 -5.48
CA LEU A 53 0.05 -0.62 -5.87
C LEU A 53 -0.89 -0.70 -4.65
N ILE A 54 -0.40 -1.26 -3.54
CA ILE A 54 -1.14 -1.31 -2.27
C ILE A 54 -1.51 0.11 -1.82
N ALA A 55 -0.57 1.05 -1.84
CA ALA A 55 -0.83 2.43 -1.47
C ALA A 55 -1.97 3.07 -2.29
N GLY A 56 -1.97 2.86 -3.61
CA GLY A 56 -3.05 3.35 -4.48
C GLY A 56 -4.39 2.70 -4.17
N LEU A 57 -4.40 1.39 -3.91
CA LEU A 57 -5.61 0.64 -3.57
C LEU A 57 -6.17 1.05 -2.20
N ASP A 58 -5.31 1.26 -1.22
CA ASP A 58 -5.68 1.72 0.13
C ASP A 58 -6.34 3.11 0.07
N VAL A 59 -5.78 4.04 -0.72
CA VAL A 59 -6.42 5.37 -0.95
C VAL A 59 -7.80 5.21 -1.59
N TYR A 60 -7.91 4.37 -2.62
CA TYR A 60 -9.18 4.11 -3.28
C TYR A 60 -10.24 3.52 -2.32
N LEU A 61 -9.84 2.54 -1.51
CA LEU A 61 -10.70 1.91 -0.52
C LEU A 61 -11.11 2.90 0.57
N LEU A 62 -10.18 3.67 1.14
CA LEU A 62 -10.48 4.71 2.13
C LEU A 62 -11.50 5.72 1.59
N GLN A 63 -11.29 6.24 0.38
CA GLN A 63 -12.24 7.16 -0.25
C GLN A 63 -13.62 6.53 -0.46
N GLY A 64 -13.68 5.26 -0.84
CA GLY A 64 -14.92 4.51 -0.99
C GLY A 64 -15.66 4.31 0.34
N LEU A 65 -14.94 3.93 1.39
CA LEU A 65 -15.47 3.71 2.74
C LEU A 65 -15.95 5.03 3.36
N THR A 66 -15.20 6.13 3.21
CA THR A 66 -15.65 7.46 3.65
C THR A 66 -16.94 7.91 2.96
N LYS A 67 -17.11 7.62 1.67
CA LYS A 67 -18.36 7.93 0.95
C LYS A 67 -19.53 7.09 1.47
N LEU A 68 -19.31 5.81 1.77
CA LEU A 68 -20.33 4.92 2.33
C LEU A 68 -20.70 5.28 3.76
N ALA A 69 -19.72 5.63 4.60
CA ALA A 69 -19.93 6.01 5.99
C ALA A 69 -20.92 7.18 6.13
N ARG A 70 -20.89 8.14 5.18
CA ARG A 70 -21.79 9.31 5.17
C ARG A 70 -23.27 8.97 4.99
N VAL A 71 -23.59 7.77 4.52
CA VAL A 71 -24.97 7.35 4.25
C VAL A 71 -25.43 6.21 5.16
N THR A 72 -24.55 5.70 6.03
CA THR A 72 -24.87 4.71 7.06
C THR A 72 -25.31 5.40 8.35
N PRO A 73 -26.29 4.84 9.09
CA PRO A 73 -26.73 5.40 10.38
C PRO A 73 -25.79 5.07 11.56
N SER A 74 -24.58 4.57 11.31
CA SER A 74 -23.66 4.04 12.33
C SER A 74 -22.73 5.13 12.87
N LEU A 75 -22.86 5.45 14.17
CA LEU A 75 -21.98 6.39 14.87
C LEU A 75 -20.51 5.92 14.92
N ALA A 76 -20.27 4.61 14.84
CA ALA A 76 -18.91 4.06 14.78
C ALA A 76 -18.26 4.32 13.42
N ASP A 77 -19.06 4.32 12.34
CA ASP A 77 -18.57 4.60 10.98
C ASP A 77 -18.19 6.09 10.88
N ASP A 78 -18.99 6.98 11.50
CA ASP A 78 -18.71 8.42 11.60
C ASP A 78 -17.40 8.70 12.34
N ALA A 79 -17.20 8.05 13.50
CA ALA A 79 -16.03 8.23 14.34
C ALA A 79 -14.71 7.81 13.65
N VAL A 80 -14.75 6.84 12.74
CA VAL A 80 -13.55 6.32 12.07
C VAL A 80 -13.32 6.93 10.70
N PHE A 81 -14.36 7.04 9.87
CA PHE A 81 -14.22 7.37 8.45
C PHE A 81 -14.63 8.80 8.09
N ILE A 82 -15.36 9.50 8.97
CA ILE A 82 -15.80 10.90 8.76
C ILE A 82 -15.00 11.88 9.64
N SER A 83 -14.54 11.45 10.81
CA SER A 83 -13.74 12.27 11.72
C SER A 83 -12.31 12.53 11.23
N GLU A 84 -11.55 13.35 11.98
CA GLU A 84 -10.11 13.56 11.76
C GLU A 84 -9.28 12.27 11.79
N LEU A 85 -9.77 11.22 12.48
CA LEU A 85 -9.13 9.90 12.48
C LEU A 85 -9.03 9.32 11.06
N SER A 86 -9.98 9.66 10.19
CA SER A 86 -9.96 9.28 8.77
C SER A 86 -8.72 9.80 8.06
N ILE A 87 -8.28 11.02 8.37
CA ILE A 87 -7.05 11.61 7.81
C ILE A 87 -5.83 10.82 8.30
N ALA A 88 -5.80 10.42 9.57
CA ALA A 88 -4.72 9.59 10.11
C ALA A 88 -4.61 8.23 9.41
N LEU A 89 -5.73 7.65 8.94
CA LEU A 89 -5.70 6.41 8.16
C LEU A 89 -4.96 6.55 6.82
N TYR A 90 -4.87 7.75 6.25
CA TYR A 90 -4.07 7.99 5.04
C TYR A 90 -2.55 7.94 5.28
N ILE A 91 -2.08 7.90 6.52
CA ILE A 91 -0.65 7.72 6.81
C ILE A 91 -0.17 6.37 6.27
N PHE A 92 -0.99 5.31 6.36
CA PHE A 92 -0.64 3.98 5.85
C PHE A 92 -0.31 3.97 4.35
N PRO A 93 -1.22 4.40 3.44
CA PRO A 93 -0.89 4.44 2.02
C PRO A 93 0.27 5.39 1.70
N VAL A 94 0.39 6.52 2.40
CA VAL A 94 1.52 7.45 2.21
C VAL A 94 2.85 6.75 2.54
N MET A 95 2.91 6.02 3.66
CA MET A 95 4.11 5.27 4.03
C MET A 95 4.44 4.15 3.03
N PHE A 96 3.46 3.34 2.62
CA PHE A 96 3.70 2.26 1.65
C PHE A 96 4.14 2.79 0.30
N GLY A 97 3.52 3.87 -0.18
CA GLY A 97 3.91 4.54 -1.42
C GLY A 97 5.35 5.06 -1.33
N GLY A 98 5.69 5.77 -0.26
CA GLY A 98 7.04 6.32 -0.04
C GLY A 98 8.12 5.24 0.01
N ILE A 99 7.89 4.17 0.79
CA ILE A 99 8.82 3.03 0.88
C ILE A 99 8.94 2.32 -0.48
N GLY A 100 7.82 2.07 -1.14
CA GLY A 100 7.80 1.39 -2.44
C GLY A 100 8.57 2.14 -3.52
N VAL A 101 8.33 3.45 -3.65
CA VAL A 101 9.07 4.32 -4.57
C VAL A 101 10.56 4.32 -4.25
N ASN A 102 10.93 4.47 -2.97
CA ASN A 102 12.34 4.48 -2.56
C ASN A 102 13.06 3.17 -2.94
N LEU A 103 12.37 2.04 -2.76
CA LEU A 103 12.92 0.72 -3.06
C LEU A 103 13.16 0.52 -4.56
N VAL A 104 12.19 0.92 -5.39
CA VAL A 104 12.32 0.85 -6.86
C VAL A 104 13.45 1.79 -7.33
N SER A 105 13.46 3.03 -6.85
CA SER A 105 14.49 4.02 -7.19
C SER A 105 15.89 3.51 -6.85
N HIS A 106 16.08 2.91 -5.67
CA HIS A 106 17.38 2.36 -5.27
C HIS A 106 17.88 1.30 -6.26
N VAL A 107 17.01 0.38 -6.70
CA VAL A 107 17.42 -0.68 -7.63
C VAL A 107 17.69 -0.13 -9.03
N LEU A 108 16.88 0.81 -9.51
CA LEU A 108 17.06 1.42 -10.83
C LEU A 108 18.37 2.21 -10.92
N LEU A 109 18.64 3.07 -9.93
CA LEU A 109 19.88 3.84 -9.88
C LEU A 109 21.11 2.93 -9.83
N ARG A 110 21.06 1.88 -9.01
CA ARG A 110 22.15 0.90 -8.95
C ARG A 110 22.35 0.17 -10.27
N HIS A 111 21.28 -0.19 -10.95
CA HIS A 111 21.38 -0.86 -12.26
C HIS A 111 22.02 0.06 -13.31
N LEU A 112 21.65 1.34 -13.31
CA LEU A 112 22.21 2.34 -14.20
C LEU A 112 23.71 2.55 -13.95
N SER A 113 24.12 2.75 -12.68
CA SER A 113 25.54 2.92 -12.34
C SER A 113 26.38 1.71 -12.76
N GLU A 114 25.86 0.49 -12.59
CA GLU A 114 26.56 -0.73 -13.05
C GLU A 114 26.59 -0.89 -14.57
N ALA A 115 25.65 -0.29 -15.30
CA ALA A 115 25.69 -0.25 -16.76
C ALA A 115 26.73 0.76 -17.25
N GLU A 116 26.81 1.94 -16.62
CA GLU A 116 27.82 2.97 -16.88
C GLU A 116 29.24 2.42 -16.65
N GLU A 117 29.49 1.79 -15.50
CA GLU A 117 30.79 1.17 -15.20
C GLU A 117 31.20 0.06 -16.19
N ARG A 118 30.23 -0.62 -16.80
CA ARG A 118 30.52 -1.63 -17.84
C ARG A 118 30.87 -0.96 -19.16
N PHE A 119 30.11 0.05 -19.55
CA PHE A 119 30.37 0.83 -20.76
C PHE A 119 31.76 1.48 -20.73
N ASP A 120 32.13 2.11 -19.61
CA ASP A 120 33.43 2.77 -19.42
C ASP A 120 34.63 1.80 -19.46
N ARG A 121 34.41 0.52 -19.11
CA ARG A 121 35.45 -0.52 -19.21
C ARG A 121 35.60 -1.07 -20.62
N GLU A 122 34.51 -1.14 -21.39
CA GLU A 122 34.52 -1.66 -22.76
C GLU A 122 34.99 -0.60 -23.78
N HIS A 123 34.87 0.69 -23.46
CA HIS A 123 35.24 1.82 -24.33
C HIS A 123 36.50 2.58 -23.86
N ARG A 124 37.31 1.98 -22.98
CA ARG A 124 38.66 2.42 -22.63
C ARG A 124 39.71 1.61 -23.38
#